data_AF-A0A178DQV7-F1
#
_entry.id   AF-A0A178DQV7-F1
#
_cell.length_a   1.000
_cell.length_b   1.000
_cell.length_c   1.000
_cell.angle_alpha   90.00
_cell.angle_beta   90.00
_cell.angle_gamma   90.00
#
_symmetry.space_group_name_H-M   'P 1'
#
loop_
_entity.id
_entity.type
_entity.pdbx_description
1 polymer ?
#
loop_
_entity_poly.entity_id
_entity_poly.type
_entity_poly.pdbx_seq_one_letter_code
_entity_poly.pdbx_strand_id
1 'polypeptide(L)'
;MAEIDTLAKYVLTNSVLGSNALASTSMNDSVVVVPTTSDSAQLWYFVQTDDAEYYRLHTEQKGEFSALDVFNYNGKNVIDLHFYAVQAMTGQHWRPNLQDDGTVKISNQFTGPDMYLDIEEETLKPTLAARDSPGMHWTLSKVGSTPTASPTASASASGFTTLASVTATFTPTGTSTILPTASASDSSKGGLSAGVKGGIAAGAIIGVAILAVGAFFLWRSRNNEKRRQQMSLRPGLTGSNPVLNVPRRG
;
A
#
# COMPACT_ATOMS: atom_id res chain seq x y z
N MET A 1 -18.83 -10.82 2.61
CA MET A 1 -17.37 -11.04 2.62
C MET A 1 -17.01 -11.72 1.31
N ALA A 2 -15.93 -11.30 0.66
CA ALA A 2 -15.47 -11.98 -0.56
C ALA A 2 -14.91 -13.36 -0.21
N GLU A 3 -15.16 -14.36 -1.06
CA GLU A 3 -14.51 -15.67 -0.95
C GLU A 3 -13.06 -15.54 -1.43
N ILE A 4 -12.10 -15.80 -0.55
CA ILE A 4 -10.67 -15.69 -0.83
C ILE A 4 -10.07 -17.09 -0.82
N ASP A 5 -9.39 -17.46 -1.89
CA ASP A 5 -8.57 -18.67 -1.96
C ASP A 5 -7.20 -18.37 -1.35
N THR A 6 -6.98 -18.84 -0.12
CA THR A 6 -5.74 -18.62 0.63
C THR A 6 -4.54 -19.38 0.06
N LEU A 7 -4.74 -20.27 -0.91
CA LEU A 7 -3.67 -20.94 -1.65
C LEU A 7 -3.26 -20.19 -2.92
N ALA A 8 -4.00 -19.14 -3.28
CA ALA A 8 -3.79 -18.38 -4.48
C ALA A 8 -2.98 -17.09 -4.26
N LYS A 9 -2.43 -16.59 -5.36
CA LYS A 9 -1.83 -15.26 -5.45
C LYS A 9 -2.67 -14.38 -6.37
N TYR A 10 -2.70 -13.10 -6.07
CA TYR A 10 -3.54 -12.12 -6.73
C TYR A 10 -2.71 -10.90 -7.13
N VAL A 11 -3.01 -10.35 -8.29
CA VAL A 11 -2.61 -8.97 -8.63
C VAL A 11 -3.78 -8.06 -8.30
N LEU A 12 -3.52 -7.01 -7.52
CA LEU A 12 -4.52 -6.04 -7.08
C LEU A 12 -4.47 -4.82 -7.99
N THR A 13 -5.56 -4.59 -8.72
CA THR A 13 -5.75 -3.44 -9.60
C THR A 13 -7.09 -2.76 -9.30
N ASN A 14 -7.27 -1.54 -9.80
CA ASN A 14 -8.54 -0.83 -9.81
C ASN A 14 -8.58 0.07 -11.07
N SER A 15 -9.70 0.76 -11.31
CA SER A 15 -9.87 1.62 -12.49
C SER A 15 -8.96 2.85 -12.49
N VAL A 16 -8.57 3.37 -11.32
CA VAL A 16 -7.66 4.52 -11.14
C VAL A 16 -6.24 4.18 -11.58
N LEU A 17 -5.80 2.94 -11.39
CA LEU A 17 -4.43 2.51 -11.62
C LEU A 17 -4.06 2.35 -13.11
N GLY A 18 -5.05 2.23 -14.00
CA GLY A 18 -4.81 1.98 -15.42
C GLY A 18 -4.03 0.67 -15.66
N SER A 19 -2.82 0.77 -16.20
CA SER A 19 -1.92 -0.39 -16.41
C SER A 19 -1.01 -0.71 -15.22
N ASN A 20 -1.22 -0.07 -14.08
CA ASN A 20 -0.44 -0.29 -12.86
C ASN A 20 -1.15 -1.24 -11.87
N ALA A 21 -0.38 -1.73 -10.90
CA ALA A 21 -0.85 -2.56 -9.82
C ALA A 21 -0.28 -2.10 -8.47
N LEU A 22 -0.95 -2.48 -7.39
CA LEU A 22 -0.44 -2.31 -6.04
C LEU A 22 0.74 -3.26 -5.80
N ALA A 23 1.82 -2.77 -5.20
CA ALA A 23 3.01 -3.56 -4.94
C ALA A 23 3.70 -3.17 -3.62
N SER A 24 4.55 -4.07 -3.15
CA SER A 24 5.54 -3.78 -2.11
C SER A 24 6.85 -3.26 -2.70
N THR A 25 7.71 -2.64 -1.89
CA THR A 25 9.12 -2.44 -2.27
C THR A 25 10.04 -3.45 -1.58
N SER A 26 11.20 -3.73 -2.19
CA SER A 26 12.17 -4.69 -1.64
C SER A 26 13.01 -4.09 -0.51
N MET A 27 13.28 -2.78 -0.56
CA MET A 27 14.25 -2.12 0.33
C MET A 27 13.64 -1.44 1.56
N ASN A 28 12.34 -1.15 1.54
CA ASN A 28 11.66 -0.46 2.63
C ASN A 28 10.23 -0.98 2.81
N ASP A 29 9.54 -0.47 3.81
CA ASP A 29 8.23 -0.97 4.20
C ASP A 29 7.07 -0.32 3.44
N SER A 30 7.34 0.44 2.39
CA SER A 30 6.29 1.13 1.64
C SER A 30 5.48 0.18 0.75
N VAL A 31 4.20 0.55 0.61
CA VAL A 31 3.33 0.12 -0.49
C VAL A 31 3.40 1.18 -1.58
N VAL A 32 3.45 0.74 -2.84
CA VAL A 32 3.60 1.61 -4.01
C VAL A 32 2.69 1.16 -5.14
N VAL A 33 2.53 2.03 -6.12
CA VAL A 33 1.89 1.73 -7.41
C VAL A 33 2.98 1.65 -8.47
N VAL A 34 2.99 0.56 -9.23
CA VAL A 34 3.99 0.30 -10.28
C VAL A 34 3.36 -0.36 -11.51
N PRO A 35 3.97 -0.27 -12.70
CA PRO A 35 3.47 -0.94 -13.90
C PRO A 35 3.26 -2.43 -13.67
N THR A 36 2.15 -2.97 -14.18
CA THR A 36 1.80 -4.38 -13.97
C THR A 36 2.78 -5.30 -14.71
N THR A 37 3.50 -6.13 -13.95
CA THR A 37 4.51 -7.09 -14.43
C THR A 37 4.27 -8.50 -13.89
N SER A 38 3.38 -8.65 -12.88
CA SER A 38 3.18 -9.88 -12.11
C SER A 38 4.46 -10.41 -11.43
N ASP A 39 5.40 -9.53 -11.09
CA ASP A 39 6.56 -9.89 -10.27
C ASP A 39 6.16 -10.17 -8.81
N SER A 40 7.09 -10.75 -8.03
CA SER A 40 6.84 -11.11 -6.63
C SER A 40 6.38 -9.93 -5.75
N ALA A 41 6.64 -8.69 -6.15
CA ALA A 41 6.21 -7.52 -5.40
C ALA A 41 4.71 -7.24 -5.56
N GLN A 42 4.12 -7.65 -6.68
CA GLN A 42 2.71 -7.52 -7.06
C GLN A 42 1.88 -8.76 -6.79
N LEU A 43 2.51 -9.87 -6.37
CA LEU A 43 1.83 -11.12 -6.05
C LEU A 43 1.38 -11.13 -4.59
N TRP A 44 0.14 -10.71 -4.39
CA TRP A 44 -0.50 -10.66 -3.08
C TRP A 44 -1.11 -12.00 -2.69
N TYR A 45 -0.99 -12.41 -1.44
CA TYR A 45 -1.69 -13.57 -0.90
C TYR A 45 -2.25 -13.24 0.48
N PHE A 46 -3.31 -13.97 0.83
CA PHE A 46 -4.09 -13.74 2.03
C PHE A 46 -3.89 -14.90 3.00
N VAL A 47 -3.52 -14.58 4.23
CA VAL A 47 -3.36 -15.56 5.32
C VAL A 47 -4.45 -15.30 6.33
N GLN A 48 -5.23 -16.31 6.69
CA GLN A 48 -6.31 -16.18 7.66
C GLN A 48 -5.75 -15.80 9.05
N THR A 49 -6.46 -14.94 9.76
CA THR A 49 -6.12 -14.62 11.17
C THR A 49 -6.82 -15.57 12.13
N ASP A 50 -6.63 -15.38 13.44
CA ASP A 50 -7.40 -16.11 14.46
C ASP A 50 -8.89 -15.72 14.45
N ASP A 51 -9.22 -14.56 13.86
CA ASP A 51 -10.58 -14.16 13.52
C ASP A 51 -10.88 -14.54 12.07
N ALA A 52 -11.86 -15.42 11.87
CA ALA A 52 -12.21 -15.94 10.56
C ALA A 52 -12.73 -14.87 9.59
N GLU A 53 -13.14 -13.69 10.06
CA GLU A 53 -13.56 -12.57 9.23
C GLU A 53 -12.40 -11.75 8.65
N TYR A 54 -11.17 -11.97 9.11
CA TYR A 54 -10.01 -11.16 8.74
C TYR A 54 -8.84 -11.99 8.21
N TYR A 55 -8.08 -11.35 7.33
CA TYR A 55 -6.84 -11.86 6.74
C TYR A 55 -5.69 -10.89 7.00
N ARG A 56 -4.47 -11.41 6.97
CA ARG A 56 -3.26 -10.64 6.73
C ARG A 56 -2.97 -10.63 5.24
N LEU A 57 -2.59 -9.47 4.72
CA LEU A 57 -2.20 -9.29 3.32
C LEU A 57 -0.68 -9.29 3.24
N HIS A 58 -0.14 -10.16 2.39
CA HIS A 58 1.28 -10.29 2.14
C HIS A 58 1.58 -10.12 0.67
N THR A 59 2.82 -9.77 0.33
CA THR A 59 3.37 -9.98 -1.02
C THR A 59 4.41 -11.08 -0.99
N GLU A 60 4.59 -11.80 -2.09
CA GLU A 60 5.64 -12.82 -2.20
C GLU A 60 7.04 -12.23 -1.93
N GLN A 61 7.30 -11.01 -2.39
CA GLN A 61 8.56 -10.31 -2.14
C GLN A 61 8.83 -10.06 -0.66
N LYS A 62 7.79 -9.78 0.14
CA LYS A 62 7.92 -9.54 1.59
C LYS A 62 7.93 -10.84 2.40
N GLY A 63 7.29 -11.89 1.89
CA GLY A 63 7.17 -13.18 2.56
C GLY A 63 6.25 -13.14 3.78
N GLU A 64 6.17 -14.28 4.46
CA GLU A 64 5.20 -14.49 5.55
C GLU A 64 5.52 -13.70 6.82
N PHE A 65 6.76 -13.23 6.97
CA PHE A 65 7.16 -12.46 8.14
C PHE A 65 6.60 -11.04 8.17
N SER A 66 6.18 -10.51 7.03
CA SER A 66 5.74 -9.12 6.91
C SER A 66 4.35 -9.00 6.28
N ALA A 67 3.43 -8.35 6.98
CA ALA A 67 2.06 -8.10 6.54
C ALA A 67 1.82 -6.60 6.33
N LEU A 68 0.88 -6.28 5.44
CA LEU A 68 0.36 -4.92 5.30
C LEU A 68 -0.32 -4.49 6.60
N ASP A 69 0.05 -3.33 7.11
CA ASP A 69 -0.37 -2.77 8.38
C ASP A 69 -0.82 -1.32 8.23
N VAL A 70 -1.89 -0.98 8.94
CA VAL A 70 -2.27 0.41 9.20
C VAL A 70 -1.56 0.89 10.45
N PHE A 71 -0.71 1.90 10.30
CA PHE A 71 0.08 2.43 11.40
C PHE A 71 -0.17 3.90 11.68
N ASN A 72 0.08 4.30 12.94
CA ASN A 72 -0.17 5.64 13.45
C ASN A 72 1.03 6.13 14.27
N TYR A 73 2.23 6.12 13.67
CA TYR A 73 3.48 6.54 14.34
C TYR A 73 3.87 7.99 14.08
N ASN A 74 3.25 8.67 13.10
CA ASN A 74 3.66 10.01 12.65
C ASN A 74 2.92 11.16 13.35
N GLY A 75 2.20 10.88 14.45
CA GLY A 75 1.48 11.85 15.26
C GLY A 75 0.01 11.48 15.43
N LYS A 76 -0.66 12.05 16.46
CA LYS A 76 -2.10 11.82 16.68
C LYS A 76 -2.85 12.22 15.40
N ASN A 77 -3.52 11.25 14.77
CA ASN A 77 -4.43 11.39 13.61
C ASN A 77 -3.80 11.26 12.22
N VAL A 78 -2.61 10.67 12.08
CA VAL A 78 -2.08 10.28 10.77
C VAL A 78 -2.04 8.77 10.68
N ILE A 79 -2.92 8.20 9.87
CA ILE A 79 -2.89 6.79 9.47
C ILE A 79 -2.17 6.67 8.14
N ASP A 80 -1.31 5.66 8.00
CA ASP A 80 -0.59 5.38 6.76
C ASP A 80 -0.40 3.86 6.59
N LEU A 81 0.03 3.45 5.41
CA LEU A 81 0.20 2.04 5.04
C LEU A 81 1.68 1.66 5.03
N HIS A 82 2.02 0.56 5.70
CA HIS A 82 3.35 -0.03 5.57
C HIS A 82 3.33 -1.54 5.76
N PHE A 83 4.41 -2.20 5.38
CA PHE A 83 4.67 -3.57 5.77
C PHE A 83 5.33 -3.60 7.14
N TYR A 84 4.83 -4.44 8.03
CA TYR A 84 5.46 -4.66 9.33
C TYR A 84 5.52 -6.14 9.68
N ALA A 85 6.39 -6.46 10.63
CA ALA A 85 6.48 -7.82 11.13
C ALA A 85 5.10 -8.32 11.60
N VAL A 86 4.76 -9.56 11.29
CA VAL A 86 3.47 -10.16 11.69
C VAL A 86 3.30 -10.12 13.20
N GLN A 87 2.16 -9.58 13.63
CA GLN A 87 1.76 -9.46 15.03
C GLN A 87 0.25 -9.71 15.18
N ALA A 88 -0.21 -9.87 16.42
CA ALA A 88 -1.63 -9.92 16.77
C ALA A 88 -2.20 -8.49 16.94
N MET A 89 -1.96 -7.63 15.95
CA MET A 89 -2.42 -6.24 15.94
C MET A 89 -3.52 -6.07 14.90
N THR A 90 -4.60 -5.38 15.27
CA THR A 90 -5.77 -5.16 14.41
C THR A 90 -5.45 -4.31 13.18
N GLY A 91 -4.33 -3.58 13.18
CA GLY A 91 -3.82 -2.86 12.01
C GLY A 91 -3.43 -3.78 10.85
N GLN A 92 -3.17 -5.06 11.11
CA GLN A 92 -2.83 -6.08 10.10
C GLN A 92 -4.04 -6.94 9.69
N HIS A 93 -5.22 -6.66 10.25
CA HIS A 93 -6.42 -7.46 10.04
C HIS A 93 -7.31 -6.79 9.00
N TRP A 94 -7.36 -7.37 7.81
CA TRP A 94 -8.05 -6.83 6.66
C TRP A 94 -9.24 -7.71 6.26
N ARG A 95 -10.33 -7.07 5.86
CA ARG A 95 -11.57 -7.74 5.48
C ARG A 95 -11.95 -7.40 4.04
N PRO A 96 -11.76 -8.31 3.09
CA PRO A 96 -12.26 -8.19 1.73
C PRO A 96 -13.79 -8.33 1.67
N ASN A 97 -14.47 -7.31 1.15
CA ASN A 97 -15.92 -7.27 1.02
C ASN A 97 -16.31 -7.16 -0.45
N LEU A 98 -16.88 -8.24 -1.00
CA LEU A 98 -17.47 -8.23 -2.34
C LEU A 98 -18.62 -7.22 -2.40
N GLN A 99 -18.62 -6.42 -3.46
CA GLN A 99 -19.66 -5.44 -3.78
C GLN A 99 -20.61 -5.99 -4.85
N ASP A 100 -21.77 -5.35 -5.03
CA ASP A 100 -22.78 -5.75 -6.01
C ASP A 100 -22.29 -5.63 -7.47
N ASP A 101 -21.30 -4.77 -7.72
CA ASP A 101 -20.65 -4.59 -9.04
C ASP A 101 -19.56 -5.64 -9.33
N GLY A 102 -19.31 -6.57 -8.41
CA GLY A 102 -18.28 -7.62 -8.52
C GLY A 102 -16.88 -7.18 -8.10
N THR A 103 -16.67 -5.91 -7.76
CA THR A 103 -15.41 -5.41 -7.19
C THR A 103 -15.32 -5.73 -5.70
N VAL A 104 -14.15 -5.53 -5.10
CA VAL A 104 -13.89 -5.80 -3.68
C VAL A 104 -13.43 -4.52 -2.99
N LYS A 105 -14.09 -4.17 -1.89
CA LYS A 105 -13.59 -3.16 -0.96
C LYS A 105 -12.89 -3.85 0.21
N ILE A 106 -11.68 -3.44 0.54
CA ILE A 106 -10.87 -4.09 1.59
C ILE A 106 -10.78 -3.16 2.81
N SER A 107 -11.54 -3.46 3.87
CA SER A 107 -11.53 -2.66 5.11
C SER A 107 -10.50 -3.17 6.11
N ASN A 108 -10.18 -2.36 7.12
CA ASN A 108 -9.22 -2.72 8.17
C ASN A 108 -9.85 -2.68 9.57
N GLN A 109 -9.52 -3.65 10.42
CA GLN A 109 -10.11 -3.78 11.75
C GLN A 109 -9.74 -2.62 12.68
N PHE A 110 -8.52 -2.08 12.60
CA PHE A 110 -8.07 -0.97 13.46
C PHE A 110 -8.83 0.33 13.16
N THR A 111 -9.03 0.64 11.88
CA THR A 111 -9.73 1.86 11.46
C THR A 111 -11.24 1.72 11.40
N GLY A 112 -11.77 0.51 11.56
CA GLY A 112 -13.18 0.20 11.50
C GLY A 112 -13.68 -0.16 10.10
N PRO A 113 -14.94 -0.59 9.99
CA PRO A 113 -15.50 -1.17 8.76
C PRO A 113 -15.66 -0.15 7.64
N ASP A 114 -15.72 1.14 7.95
CA ASP A 114 -15.95 2.22 6.99
C ASP A 114 -14.68 2.79 6.38
N MET A 115 -13.50 2.30 6.78
CA MET A 115 -12.21 2.74 6.25
C MET A 115 -11.60 1.63 5.40
N TYR A 116 -11.32 1.92 4.13
CA TYR A 116 -10.87 0.93 3.17
C TYR A 116 -9.55 1.32 2.50
N LEU A 117 -8.80 0.31 2.08
CA LEU A 117 -7.63 0.45 1.21
C LEU A 117 -8.02 1.16 -0.09
N ASP A 118 -7.32 2.24 -0.41
CA ASP A 118 -7.64 3.16 -1.50
C ASP A 118 -6.37 3.57 -2.27
N ILE A 119 -6.56 4.09 -3.47
CA ILE A 119 -5.58 4.85 -4.24
C ILE A 119 -6.13 6.26 -4.45
N GLU A 120 -5.41 7.26 -3.94
CA GLU A 120 -5.74 8.66 -4.19
C GLU A 120 -5.62 8.97 -5.70
N GLU A 121 -6.72 9.39 -6.33
CA GLU A 121 -6.84 9.48 -7.80
C GLU A 121 -5.84 10.43 -8.46
N GLU A 122 -5.53 11.56 -7.82
CA GLU A 122 -4.63 12.56 -8.39
C GLU A 122 -3.14 12.18 -8.24
N THR A 123 -2.78 11.55 -7.13
CA THR A 123 -1.37 11.29 -6.77
C THR A 123 -0.95 9.85 -7.01
N LEU A 124 -1.91 8.95 -7.24
CA LEU A 124 -1.77 7.50 -7.25
C LEU A 124 -1.13 6.95 -5.97
N LYS A 125 -1.26 7.68 -4.85
CA LYS A 125 -0.71 7.25 -3.57
C LYS A 125 -1.63 6.22 -2.92
N PRO A 126 -1.11 5.05 -2.49
CA PRO A 126 -1.84 4.16 -1.59
C PRO A 126 -2.22 4.86 -0.30
N THR A 127 -3.48 4.71 0.12
CA THR A 127 -4.03 5.39 1.30
C THR A 127 -5.20 4.60 1.91
N LEU A 128 -5.81 5.16 2.93
CA LEU A 128 -7.07 4.70 3.51
C LEU A 128 -8.12 5.80 3.38
N ALA A 129 -9.32 5.45 2.92
CA ALA A 129 -10.41 6.39 2.74
C ALA A 129 -11.73 5.85 3.29
N ALA A 130 -12.64 6.75 3.68
CA ALA A 130 -14.00 6.42 4.07
C ALA A 130 -15.06 6.74 3.01
N ARG A 131 -14.77 7.74 2.18
CA ARG A 131 -15.69 8.17 1.12
C ARG A 131 -15.49 7.28 -0.08
N ASP A 132 -16.58 6.69 -0.56
CA ASP A 132 -16.58 5.86 -1.74
C ASP A 132 -15.90 6.56 -2.92
N SER A 133 -14.88 5.91 -3.47
CA SER A 133 -14.05 6.43 -4.56
C SER A 133 -13.67 5.25 -5.48
N PRO A 134 -13.43 5.49 -6.78
CA PRO A 134 -13.02 4.41 -7.70
C PRO A 134 -11.73 3.68 -7.26
N GLY A 135 -10.86 4.35 -6.47
CA GLY A 135 -9.62 3.76 -5.97
C GLY A 135 -9.82 2.66 -4.92
N MET A 136 -11.00 2.58 -4.31
CA MET A 136 -11.34 1.58 -3.28
C MET A 136 -11.93 0.29 -3.86
N HIS A 137 -12.28 0.30 -5.15
CA HIS A 137 -12.93 -0.82 -5.84
C HIS A 137 -11.88 -1.71 -6.50
N TRP A 138 -11.42 -2.72 -5.78
CA TRP A 138 -10.34 -3.60 -6.22
C TRP A 138 -10.84 -4.75 -7.09
N THR A 139 -10.08 -5.05 -8.13
CA THR A 139 -10.12 -6.31 -8.87
C THR A 139 -8.99 -7.21 -8.38
N LEU A 140 -9.33 -8.39 -7.88
CA LEU A 140 -8.37 -9.39 -7.39
C LEU A 140 -8.14 -10.42 -8.50
N SER A 141 -7.15 -10.18 -9.36
CA SER A 141 -6.86 -11.06 -10.50
C SER A 141 -6.03 -12.26 -10.04
N LYS A 142 -6.66 -13.43 -9.95
CA LYS A 142 -5.98 -14.66 -9.52
C LYS A 142 -4.94 -15.11 -10.56
N VAL A 143 -3.69 -15.25 -10.14
CA VAL A 143 -2.58 -15.65 -11.01
C VAL A 143 -2.62 -17.15 -11.27
N GLY A 144 -2.33 -17.55 -12.51
CA GLY A 144 -2.34 -18.96 -12.93
C GLY A 144 -3.74 -19.58 -13.08
N SER A 145 -4.80 -18.81 -12.85
CA SER A 145 -6.15 -19.22 -13.21
C SER A 145 -6.36 -18.93 -14.68
N THR A 146 -6.38 -19.98 -15.51
CA THR A 146 -6.91 -19.85 -16.87
C THR A 146 -8.33 -19.31 -16.74
N PRO A 147 -8.70 -18.20 -17.41
CA PRO A 147 -10.06 -17.70 -17.35
C PRO A 147 -10.98 -18.82 -17.86
N THR A 148 -11.72 -19.45 -16.95
CA THR A 148 -12.90 -20.21 -17.35
C THR A 148 -13.87 -19.15 -17.83
N ALA A 149 -13.96 -19.00 -19.14
CA ALA A 149 -14.92 -18.11 -19.78
C ALA A 149 -16.30 -18.45 -19.20
N SER A 150 -16.84 -17.54 -18.40
CA SER A 150 -18.24 -17.58 -18.01
C SER A 150 -19.06 -17.32 -19.28
N PRO A 151 -20.10 -18.11 -19.58
CA PRO A 151 -20.79 -18.04 -20.86
C PRO A 151 -21.39 -16.64 -21.07
N THR A 152 -21.01 -16.05 -22.19
CA THR A 152 -21.60 -14.85 -22.79
C THR A 152 -23.12 -14.96 -22.78
N ALA A 153 -23.79 -14.09 -22.02
CA ALA A 153 -25.21 -13.84 -22.21
C ALA A 153 -25.40 -13.23 -23.62
N SER A 154 -25.94 -14.03 -24.52
CA SER A 154 -26.33 -13.65 -25.86
C SER A 154 -27.54 -12.71 -25.80
N ALA A 155 -27.31 -11.40 -25.82
CA ALA A 155 -28.37 -10.43 -26.08
C ALA A 155 -28.46 -10.17 -27.58
N SER A 156 -29.52 -10.69 -28.19
CA SER A 156 -29.87 -10.57 -29.60
C SER A 156 -29.94 -9.12 -30.06
N ALA A 157 -29.26 -8.85 -31.17
CA ALA A 157 -29.45 -7.65 -31.98
C ALA A 157 -30.87 -7.62 -32.57
N SER A 158 -31.50 -6.45 -32.55
CA SER A 158 -32.60 -6.09 -33.45
C SER A 158 -32.43 -4.61 -33.81
N GLY A 159 -32.76 -4.28 -35.07
CA GLY A 159 -32.49 -3.02 -35.78
C GLY A 159 -32.88 -1.75 -35.01
N PHE A 160 -32.51 -0.55 -35.46
CA PHE A 160 -32.91 0.01 -36.75
C PHE A 160 -32.04 1.22 -37.18
N THR A 161 -31.99 1.40 -38.51
CA THR A 161 -31.92 2.62 -39.35
C THR A 161 -30.91 3.76 -39.15
N THR A 162 -30.35 4.08 -40.33
CA THR A 162 -29.51 5.17 -40.83
C THR A 162 -30.14 6.57 -40.85
N LEU A 163 -29.25 7.58 -41.07
CA LEU A 163 -29.41 9.02 -41.38
C LEU A 163 -29.45 9.97 -40.16
N ALA A 164 -28.80 11.15 -40.13
CA ALA A 164 -28.08 11.93 -41.14
C ALA A 164 -26.97 12.80 -40.48
N SER A 165 -26.01 13.23 -41.31
CA SER A 165 -24.92 14.15 -40.97
C SER A 165 -25.43 15.59 -40.91
N VAL A 166 -25.07 16.34 -39.86
CA VAL A 166 -25.33 17.78 -39.78
C VAL A 166 -24.00 18.50 -39.50
N THR A 167 -23.53 19.22 -40.51
CA THR A 167 -22.37 20.11 -40.44
C THR A 167 -22.77 21.39 -39.72
N ALA A 168 -22.20 21.67 -38.56
CA ALA A 168 -22.35 22.95 -37.87
C ALA A 168 -21.21 23.90 -38.26
N THR A 169 -21.54 24.95 -39.02
CA THR A 169 -20.67 26.09 -39.32
C THR A 169 -20.72 27.06 -38.13
N PHE A 170 -19.59 27.25 -37.45
CA PHE A 170 -19.45 28.26 -36.40
C PHE A 170 -18.87 29.56 -36.97
N THR A 171 -19.65 30.63 -36.86
CA THR A 171 -19.28 32.02 -37.17
C THR A 171 -18.58 32.64 -35.95
N PRO A 172 -17.37 33.24 -36.08
CA PRO A 172 -16.76 33.98 -34.99
C PRO A 172 -17.32 35.41 -34.95
N THR A 173 -18.08 35.74 -33.90
CA THR A 173 -18.51 37.12 -33.59
C THR A 173 -17.64 37.67 -32.48
N GLY A 174 -16.95 38.78 -32.78
CA GLY A 174 -16.03 39.46 -31.88
C GLY A 174 -16.68 40.03 -30.63
N THR A 175 -15.87 40.27 -29.60
CA THR A 175 -16.27 41.04 -28.42
C THR A 175 -15.10 41.89 -27.94
N SER A 176 -15.46 43.14 -27.66
CA SER A 176 -14.63 44.32 -27.50
C SER A 176 -13.68 44.28 -26.29
N THR A 177 -12.46 44.77 -26.52
CA THR A 177 -11.46 45.07 -25.50
C THR A 177 -11.88 46.32 -24.73
N ILE A 178 -12.06 46.18 -23.41
CA ILE A 178 -12.33 47.27 -22.49
C ILE A 178 -10.99 47.71 -21.85
N LEU A 179 -10.77 49.02 -21.87
CA LEU A 179 -9.60 49.75 -21.38
C LEU A 179 -9.59 49.82 -19.84
N PRO A 180 -8.45 49.64 -19.13
CA PRO A 180 -8.36 50.02 -17.73
C PRO A 180 -8.01 51.51 -17.58
N THR A 181 -8.91 52.23 -16.92
CA THR A 181 -8.73 53.61 -16.45
C THR A 181 -7.77 53.64 -15.25
N ALA A 182 -6.66 54.37 -15.39
CA ALA A 182 -5.79 54.72 -14.28
C ALA A 182 -6.38 55.89 -13.46
N SER A 183 -6.27 55.82 -12.14
CA SER A 183 -6.32 56.98 -11.23
C SER A 183 -5.58 56.67 -9.93
N ALA A 184 -4.95 57.72 -9.42
CA ALA A 184 -3.75 57.76 -8.58
C ALA A 184 -4.01 57.51 -7.07
N SER A 185 -3.02 56.96 -6.36
CA SER A 185 -2.16 57.59 -5.32
C SER A 185 -2.82 57.81 -3.95
N ASP A 186 -2.29 57.19 -2.88
CA ASP A 186 -1.47 57.95 -1.91
C ASP A 186 -0.72 57.09 -0.87
N SER A 187 0.30 57.75 -0.35
CA SER A 187 1.41 57.39 0.54
C SER A 187 1.10 56.78 1.93
N SER A 188 1.93 55.80 2.35
CA SER A 188 2.33 55.66 3.76
C SER A 188 3.61 54.82 3.93
N LYS A 189 4.29 55.07 5.04
CA LYS A 189 5.75 54.98 5.24
C LYS A 189 6.21 53.59 5.72
N GLY A 190 7.51 53.35 5.60
CA GLY A 190 8.18 52.06 5.81
C GLY A 190 8.18 51.48 7.23
N GLY A 191 8.47 50.18 7.27
CA GLY A 191 8.73 49.39 8.48
C GLY A 191 9.23 48.00 8.10
N LEU A 192 10.42 47.63 8.58
CA LEU A 192 11.25 46.51 8.12
C LEU A 192 10.64 45.12 8.39
N SER A 193 10.80 44.23 7.40
CA SER A 193 10.37 42.82 7.41
C SER A 193 10.98 42.03 8.57
N ALA A 194 10.12 41.31 9.30
CA ALA A 194 10.44 40.40 10.40
C ALA A 194 11.14 39.08 9.95
N GLY A 195 11.75 39.06 8.77
CA GLY A 195 12.29 37.85 8.14
C GLY A 195 13.72 37.44 8.52
N VAL A 196 14.44 38.15 9.41
CA VAL A 196 15.90 37.93 9.57
C VAL A 196 16.37 37.67 11.02
N LYS A 197 15.50 37.78 12.05
CA LYS A 197 15.96 37.68 13.46
C LYS A 197 15.79 36.30 14.13
N GLY A 198 15.40 35.26 13.39
CA GLY A 198 15.19 33.89 13.93
C GLY A 198 16.36 32.91 13.73
N GLY A 199 17.60 33.39 13.58
CA GLY A 199 18.70 32.60 13.01
C GLY A 199 19.55 31.72 13.94
N ILE A 200 19.44 31.76 15.27
CA ILE A 200 20.33 30.98 16.17
C ILE A 200 19.58 30.35 17.36
N ALA A 201 18.48 29.64 17.08
CA ALA A 201 17.85 28.76 18.08
C ALA A 201 17.56 27.34 17.56
N ALA A 202 17.74 27.07 16.26
CA ALA A 202 17.43 25.77 15.64
C ALA A 202 18.64 24.81 15.50
N GLY A 203 19.84 25.21 15.94
CA GLY A 203 21.07 24.41 15.76
C GLY A 203 21.31 23.32 16.81
N ALA A 204 20.78 23.49 18.03
CA ALA A 204 21.07 22.57 19.14
C ALA A 204 20.28 21.25 19.08
N ILE A 205 19.08 21.25 18.51
CA ILE A 205 18.20 20.07 18.47
C ILE A 205 18.72 19.04 17.47
N ILE A 206 19.25 19.50 16.32
CA ILE A 206 19.79 18.61 15.28
C ILE A 206 21.07 17.90 15.78
N GLY A 207 21.94 18.61 16.51
CA GLY A 207 23.15 18.02 17.09
C GLY A 207 22.86 16.89 18.08
N VAL A 208 21.86 17.08 18.97
CA VAL A 208 21.47 16.05 19.95
C VAL A 208 20.82 14.84 19.27
N ALA A 209 20.00 15.07 18.23
CA ALA A 209 19.39 13.99 17.47
C ALA A 209 20.43 13.11 16.76
N ILE A 210 21.45 13.71 16.14
CA ILE A 210 22.53 12.96 15.46
C ILE A 210 23.38 12.18 16.47
N LEU A 211 23.69 12.76 17.63
CA LEU A 211 24.43 12.07 18.68
C LEU A 211 23.63 10.91 19.28
N ALA A 212 22.32 11.06 19.46
CA ALA A 212 21.45 9.99 19.96
C ALA A 212 21.33 8.83 18.95
N VAL A 213 21.17 9.13 17.66
CA VAL A 213 21.13 8.11 16.59
C VAL A 213 22.47 7.39 16.47
N GLY A 214 23.59 8.12 16.52
CA GLY A 214 24.93 7.54 16.50
C GLY A 214 25.18 6.61 17.70
N ALA A 215 24.80 7.03 18.91
CA ALA A 215 24.91 6.20 20.11
C ALA A 215 24.03 4.94 20.04
N PHE A 216 22.80 5.07 19.51
CA PHE A 216 21.89 3.93 19.32
C PHE A 216 22.44 2.90 18.33
N PHE A 217 23.00 3.36 17.20
CA PHE A 217 23.57 2.46 16.20
C PHE A 217 24.83 1.73 16.71
N LEU A 218 25.69 2.42 17.47
CA LEU A 218 26.86 1.81 18.12
C LEU A 218 26.47 0.82 19.24
N TRP A 219 25.42 1.12 20.00
CA TRP A 219 24.88 0.19 20.99
C TRP A 219 24.26 -1.06 20.34
N ARG A 220 23.53 -0.88 19.24
CA ARG A 220 22.94 -1.97 18.46
C ARG A 220 24.01 -2.88 17.83
N SER A 221 25.13 -2.33 17.35
CA SER A 221 26.20 -3.15 16.78
C SER A 221 26.92 -4.00 17.84
N ARG A 222 27.25 -3.43 19.02
CA ARG A 222 27.91 -4.18 20.11
C ARG A 222 27.03 -5.28 20.71
N ASN A 223 25.71 -5.12 20.71
CA ASN A 223 24.84 -6.17 21.24
C ASN A 223 24.76 -7.40 20.32
N ASN A 224 25.03 -7.22 19.01
CA ASN A 224 25.10 -8.32 18.06
C ASN A 224 26.39 -9.14 18.21
N GLU A 225 27.49 -8.54 18.69
CA GLU A 225 28.76 -9.26 18.92
C GLU A 225 28.69 -10.20 20.12
N LYS A 226 27.98 -9.81 21.19
CA LYS A 226 27.77 -10.68 22.36
C LYS A 226 26.99 -11.96 22.01
N ARG A 227 26.04 -11.86 21.07
CA ARG A 227 25.30 -13.02 20.55
C ARG A 227 26.19 -13.94 19.71
N ARG A 228 27.18 -13.40 19.00
CA ARG A 228 28.16 -14.20 18.24
C ARG A 228 29.14 -14.94 19.14
N GLN A 229 29.56 -14.35 20.26
CA GLN A 229 30.42 -15.04 21.24
C GLN A 229 29.68 -16.15 22.01
N GLN A 230 28.36 -16.02 22.22
CA GLN A 230 27.55 -17.11 22.81
C GLN A 230 27.30 -18.29 21.86
N MET A 231 27.45 -18.13 20.55
CA MET A 231 27.29 -19.23 19.58
C MET A 231 28.55 -20.08 19.39
N SER A 232 29.74 -19.65 19.85
CA SER A 232 30.97 -20.44 19.74
C SER A 232 31.24 -21.36 20.94
N LEU A 233 30.33 -21.44 21.92
CA LEU A 233 30.48 -22.24 23.14
C LEU A 233 29.42 -23.36 23.27
N ARG A 234 28.94 -23.91 22.16
CA ARG A 234 28.26 -25.21 22.16
C ARG A 234 29.24 -26.29 21.70
N PRO A 235 29.79 -27.12 22.61
CA PRO A 235 30.51 -28.32 22.24
C PRO A 235 29.57 -29.24 21.46
N GLY A 236 29.98 -29.64 20.27
CA GLY A 236 29.21 -30.56 19.44
C GLY A 236 29.03 -31.91 20.11
N LEU A 237 27.77 -32.27 20.39
CA LEU A 237 27.37 -33.64 20.67
C LEU A 237 27.40 -34.42 19.35
N THR A 238 28.58 -34.94 19.05
CA THR A 238 28.76 -36.07 18.16
C THR A 238 28.48 -37.34 18.96
N GLY A 239 27.75 -38.29 18.34
CA GLY A 239 27.77 -39.69 18.76
C GLY A 239 26.40 -40.28 19.09
N SER A 240 25.86 -41.01 18.12
CA SER A 240 25.80 -42.49 18.13
C SER A 240 24.53 -42.99 17.44
N ASN A 241 24.71 -43.57 16.25
CA ASN A 241 23.71 -44.40 15.59
C ASN A 241 23.60 -45.73 16.35
N PRO A 242 22.41 -46.20 16.73
CA PRO A 242 22.27 -47.53 17.28
C PRO A 242 22.38 -48.58 16.16
N VAL A 243 23.39 -49.42 16.27
CA VAL A 243 23.60 -50.62 15.45
C VAL A 243 22.43 -51.59 15.68
N LEU A 244 21.72 -51.91 14.60
CA LEU A 244 20.73 -52.98 14.53
C LEU A 244 21.41 -54.33 14.83
N ASN A 245 21.10 -54.91 16.00
CA ASN A 245 21.54 -56.26 16.36
C ASN A 245 20.44 -57.26 15.97
N VAL A 246 20.69 -58.05 14.92
CA VAL A 246 19.82 -59.16 14.51
C VAL A 246 20.31 -60.45 15.19
N PRO A 247 19.50 -61.15 15.99
CA PRO A 247 19.88 -62.44 16.52
C PRO A 247 19.77 -63.53 15.45
N ARG A 248 20.85 -64.30 15.30
CA ARG A 248 20.97 -65.47 14.43
C ARG A 248 20.27 -66.67 15.09
N ARG A 249 19.50 -67.41 14.29
CA ARG A 249 18.72 -68.61 14.65
C ARG A 249 19.49 -69.64 15.49
N GLY A 250 18.76 -70.24 16.43
CA GLY A 250 18.85 -71.64 16.85
C GLY A 250 17.44 -72.20 16.85
#